data_AF-A0ABD5SEB8-F1
#
_entry.id   AF-A0ABD5SEB8-F1
#
_cell.length_a   1.000
_cell.length_b   1.000
_cell.length_c   1.000
_cell.angle_alpha   90.00
_cell.angle_beta   90.00
_cell.angle_gamma   90.00
#
_symmetry.space_group_name_H-M   'P 1'
#
loop_
_entity.id
_entity.type
_entity.pdbx_description
1 polymer ?
#
loop_
_entity_poly.entity_id
_entity_poly.type
_entity_poly.pdbx_seq_one_letter_code
_entity_poly.pdbx_strand_id
1 'polypeptide(L)'
;MRLRTAITEHKRRRGERYPTERPTTVGAFTGDGGRLVHVGPDGASHDCSYALSGVGGTDRLRIGIAGGGGIRWLDELDTTRQHYDGGSPLVETEYDAGRYTVHQFDLVVDGTHLTHVELRGAPPANADLVATCAFAPDMVEGRVGNLVHEAAGPNDGDVVEVYHRQEHDFLAASNGLSAAHGRRQETIAELLGEDDGGFPHRGEIDEREDS
;
A
#
# COMPACT_ATOMS: atom_id res chain seq x y z
N MET A 1 -9.40 5.96 -12.18
CA MET A 1 -9.83 5.98 -10.76
C MET A 1 -10.94 4.96 -10.58
N ARG A 2 -10.95 4.20 -9.48
CA ARG A 2 -11.90 3.10 -9.28
C ARG A 2 -12.87 3.42 -8.14
N LEU A 3 -14.01 2.71 -8.08
CA LEU A 3 -15.13 3.07 -7.19
C LEU A 3 -14.74 2.98 -5.72
N ARG A 4 -14.05 1.89 -5.33
CA ARG A 4 -13.63 1.69 -3.94
C ARG A 4 -12.58 2.71 -3.52
N THR A 5 -11.66 3.02 -4.43
CA THR A 5 -10.70 4.11 -4.27
C THR A 5 -11.43 5.43 -4.01
N ALA A 6 -12.41 5.78 -4.85
CA ALA A 6 -13.16 7.04 -4.73
C ALA A 6 -13.97 7.13 -3.42
N ILE A 7 -14.60 6.03 -2.97
CA ILE A 7 -15.32 5.98 -1.68
C ILE A 7 -14.33 6.13 -0.52
N THR A 8 -13.18 5.47 -0.59
CA THR A 8 -12.13 5.57 0.43
C THR A 8 -11.61 7.00 0.54
N GLU A 9 -11.30 7.65 -0.59
CA GLU A 9 -10.87 9.06 -0.61
C GLU A 9 -11.96 9.98 -0.07
N HIS A 10 -13.22 9.71 -0.43
CA HIS A 10 -14.35 10.50 0.07
C HIS A 10 -14.48 10.43 1.59
N LYS A 11 -14.39 9.21 2.16
CA LYS A 11 -14.39 9.00 3.61
C LYS A 11 -13.23 9.72 4.28
N ARG A 12 -12.04 9.64 3.68
CA ARG A 12 -10.81 10.25 4.20
C ARG A 12 -10.89 11.78 4.25
N ARG A 13 -11.43 12.41 3.21
CA ARG A 13 -11.43 13.88 3.04
C ARG A 13 -12.78 14.52 3.28
N ARG A 14 -13.57 13.91 4.16
CA ARG A 14 -14.95 14.30 4.46
C ARG A 14 -15.11 15.83 4.56
N GLY A 15 -15.85 16.42 3.62
CA GLY A 15 -16.15 17.87 3.60
C GLY A 15 -15.21 18.74 2.74
N GLU A 16 -14.16 18.16 2.14
CA GLU A 16 -13.29 18.86 1.20
C GLU A 16 -13.89 18.95 -0.22
N ARG A 17 -13.34 19.87 -1.03
CA ARG A 17 -13.73 20.03 -2.43
C ARG A 17 -13.10 18.91 -3.27
N TYR A 18 -13.89 18.29 -4.15
CA TYR A 18 -13.49 17.10 -4.94
C TYR A 18 -13.01 15.94 -4.05
N PRO A 19 -13.83 15.49 -3.09
CA PRO A 19 -13.43 14.49 -2.09
C PRO A 19 -13.17 13.12 -2.73
N THR A 20 -13.63 12.91 -3.97
CA THR A 20 -13.37 11.71 -4.75
C THR A 20 -12.08 11.77 -5.55
N GLU A 21 -11.38 12.90 -5.67
CA GLU A 21 -10.13 13.01 -6.42
C GLU A 21 -8.92 12.66 -5.54
N ARG A 22 -7.76 12.36 -6.13
CA ARG A 22 -6.47 12.30 -5.44
C ARG A 22 -5.63 13.51 -5.88
N PRO A 23 -5.64 14.64 -5.15
CA PRO A 23 -4.87 15.81 -5.50
C PRO A 23 -3.40 15.47 -5.36
N THR A 24 -2.72 15.51 -6.48
CA THR A 24 -1.26 15.36 -6.57
C THR A 24 -0.56 16.72 -6.50
N THR A 25 -1.29 17.78 -6.13
CA THR A 25 -0.81 19.16 -6.04
C THR A 25 0.08 19.41 -4.82
N VAL A 26 0.01 18.51 -3.83
CA VAL A 26 0.84 18.50 -2.63
C VAL A 26 1.49 17.14 -2.49
N GLY A 27 2.68 17.09 -1.92
CA GLY A 27 3.48 15.87 -1.80
C GLY A 27 4.66 15.87 -2.76
N ALA A 28 5.14 14.67 -3.11
CA ALA A 28 6.28 14.45 -3.99
C ALA A 28 5.99 13.35 -5.02
N PHE A 29 6.87 13.21 -6.01
CA PHE A 29 6.78 12.20 -7.05
C PHE A 29 8.10 11.45 -7.17
N THR A 30 8.02 10.14 -7.31
CA THR A 30 9.16 9.31 -7.70
C THR A 30 8.80 8.55 -8.99
N GLY A 31 9.75 8.42 -9.91
CA GLY A 31 9.46 7.82 -11.20
C GLY A 31 10.72 7.44 -11.98
N ASP A 32 10.65 6.31 -12.65
CA ASP A 32 11.67 5.74 -13.52
C ASP A 32 11.05 4.62 -14.38
N GLY A 33 11.63 4.31 -15.54
CA GLY A 33 11.19 3.18 -16.38
C GLY A 33 9.73 3.25 -16.87
N GLY A 34 9.17 4.46 -17.03
CA GLY A 34 7.77 4.65 -17.41
C GLY A 34 6.77 4.46 -16.25
N ARG A 35 7.26 4.26 -15.02
CA ARG A 35 6.46 4.23 -13.81
C ARG A 35 6.57 5.55 -13.05
N LEU A 36 5.46 6.03 -12.52
CA LEU A 36 5.35 7.29 -11.78
C LEU A 36 4.44 7.07 -10.57
N VAL A 37 4.98 7.31 -9.38
CA VAL A 37 4.26 7.20 -8.12
C VAL A 37 4.23 8.57 -7.45
N HIS A 38 3.03 9.01 -7.10
CA HIS A 38 2.84 10.15 -6.21
C HIS A 38 2.90 9.67 -4.76
N VAL A 39 3.62 10.43 -3.92
CA VAL A 39 3.72 10.21 -2.48
C VAL A 39 3.06 11.42 -1.81
N GLY A 40 1.91 11.21 -1.18
CA GLY A 40 1.19 12.24 -0.45
C GLY A 40 2.00 12.79 0.73
N PRO A 41 1.67 13.97 1.28
CA PRO A 41 2.39 14.54 2.42
C PRO A 41 2.45 13.65 3.66
N ASP A 42 1.51 12.71 3.78
CA ASP A 42 1.39 11.68 4.80
C ASP A 42 2.13 10.37 4.45
N GLY A 43 2.82 10.33 3.31
CA GLY A 43 3.50 9.17 2.74
C GLY A 43 2.58 8.12 2.12
N ALA A 44 1.28 8.39 1.95
CA ALA A 44 0.42 7.50 1.17
C ALA A 44 0.85 7.51 -0.30
N SER A 45 1.10 6.34 -0.87
CA SER A 45 1.50 6.22 -2.27
C SER A 45 0.29 6.05 -3.20
N HIS A 46 0.40 6.64 -4.39
CA HIS A 46 -0.58 6.52 -5.46
C HIS A 46 0.13 6.30 -6.80
N ASP A 47 -0.10 5.13 -7.40
CA ASP A 47 0.41 4.82 -8.73
C ASP A 47 -0.30 5.67 -9.80
N CYS A 48 0.48 6.48 -10.53
CA CYS A 48 0.08 7.37 -11.62
C CYS A 48 0.57 6.88 -13.00
N SER A 49 1.07 5.65 -13.08
CA SER A 49 1.86 5.14 -14.21
C SER A 49 1.03 4.79 -15.43
N TYR A 50 -0.26 4.46 -15.25
CA TYR A 50 -1.10 3.98 -16.33
C TYR A 50 -1.13 4.90 -17.56
N ALA A 51 -1.12 6.23 -17.35
CA ALA A 51 -1.10 7.18 -18.45
C ALA A 51 0.22 7.20 -19.24
N LEU A 52 1.30 6.66 -18.67
CA LEU A 52 2.65 6.64 -19.23
C LEU A 52 3.01 5.27 -19.83
N SER A 53 2.63 4.19 -19.14
CA SER A 53 3.02 2.81 -19.49
C SER A 53 1.87 1.97 -20.04
N GLY A 54 0.62 2.35 -19.78
CA GLY A 54 -0.55 1.50 -20.02
C GLY A 54 -0.69 0.32 -19.04
N VAL A 55 0.21 0.24 -18.05
CA VAL A 55 0.23 -0.80 -17.02
C VAL A 55 -0.36 -0.23 -15.73
N GLY A 56 -1.23 -1.01 -15.10
CA GLY A 56 -1.71 -0.76 -13.76
C GLY A 56 -0.61 -0.95 -12.71
N GLY A 57 -1.02 -1.07 -11.46
CA GLY A 57 -0.10 -1.23 -10.35
C GLY A 57 -0.81 -1.16 -9.03
N THR A 58 -0.11 -0.71 -8.00
CA THR A 58 -0.64 -0.61 -6.65
C THR A 58 -1.75 0.46 -6.58
N ASP A 59 -2.98 0.03 -6.31
CA ASP A 59 -4.11 0.93 -6.07
C ASP A 59 -4.05 1.55 -4.67
N ARG A 60 -3.63 0.73 -3.70
CA ARG A 60 -3.49 1.13 -2.30
C ARG A 60 -2.35 0.39 -1.63
N LEU A 61 -1.50 1.13 -0.94
CA LEU A 61 -0.49 0.63 -0.02
C LEU A 61 -0.71 1.30 1.33
N ARG A 62 -0.78 0.51 2.39
CA ARG A 62 -0.81 1.00 3.77
C ARG A 62 0.23 0.26 4.58
N ILE A 63 1.09 0.98 5.27
CA ILE A 63 2.19 0.42 6.05
C ILE A 63 1.98 0.74 7.52
N GLY A 64 2.28 -0.22 8.37
CA GLY A 64 2.24 -0.09 9.81
C GLY A 64 3.37 -0.84 10.50
N ILE A 65 3.61 -0.48 11.75
CA ILE A 65 4.60 -1.09 12.62
C ILE A 65 3.85 -1.87 13.69
N ALA A 66 3.95 -3.19 13.66
CA ALA A 66 3.46 -4.05 14.71
C ALA A 66 4.50 -4.12 15.84
N GLY A 67 4.07 -3.85 17.07
CA GLY A 67 4.93 -3.91 18.24
C GLY A 67 4.29 -3.24 19.46
N GLY A 68 4.62 -3.72 20.67
CA GLY A 68 4.09 -3.14 21.91
C GLY A 68 2.58 -3.34 22.11
N GLY A 69 1.98 -4.37 21.52
CA GLY A 69 0.58 -4.76 21.74
C GLY A 69 -0.42 -4.31 20.66
N GLY A 70 0.04 -3.70 19.56
CA GLY A 70 -0.82 -3.30 18.45
C GLY A 70 -0.05 -2.94 17.19
N ILE A 71 -0.78 -2.48 16.17
CA ILE A 71 -0.23 -1.95 14.92
C ILE A 71 -0.40 -0.44 14.95
N ARG A 72 0.70 0.30 14.75
CA ARG A 72 0.66 1.74 14.49
C ARG A 72 0.81 1.98 13.01
N TRP A 73 -0.23 2.52 12.37
CA TRP A 73 -0.22 2.83 10.96
C TRP A 73 0.48 4.16 10.70
N LEU A 74 1.32 4.23 9.67
CA LEU A 74 2.10 5.43 9.36
C LEU A 74 1.18 6.61 8.98
N ASP A 75 0.07 6.33 8.31
CA ASP A 75 -0.94 7.33 7.92
C ASP A 75 -1.77 7.89 9.08
N GLU A 76 -1.57 7.37 10.30
CA GLU A 76 -2.17 7.86 11.54
C GLU A 76 -1.14 8.62 12.41
N LEU A 77 0.13 8.65 12.02
CA LEU A 77 1.19 9.38 12.74
C LEU A 77 1.28 10.83 12.24
N ASP A 78 1.79 11.70 13.11
CA ASP A 78 2.06 13.08 12.74
C ASP A 78 3.26 13.15 11.78
N THR A 79 3.00 13.53 10.53
CA THR A 79 4.07 13.79 9.56
C THR A 79 4.79 15.07 9.92
N THR A 80 6.08 14.94 10.20
CA THR A 80 6.95 16.06 10.58
C THR A 80 7.58 16.73 9.37
N ARG A 81 7.91 15.95 8.33
CA ARG A 81 8.59 16.44 7.13
C ARG A 81 8.43 15.50 5.94
N GLN A 82 8.42 16.06 4.74
CA GLN A 82 8.63 15.33 3.49
C GLN A 82 9.59 16.10 2.60
N HIS A 83 10.54 15.41 1.98
CA HIS A 83 11.48 16.00 1.04
C HIS A 83 12.13 14.98 0.11
N TYR A 84 12.73 15.47 -0.97
CA TYR A 84 13.64 14.66 -1.79
C TYR A 84 14.99 14.53 -1.10
N ASP A 85 15.53 13.31 -1.04
CA ASP A 85 16.88 13.08 -0.53
C ASP A 85 17.93 13.37 -1.62
N GLY A 86 18.92 14.19 -1.29
CA GLY A 86 20.10 14.41 -2.13
C GLY A 86 19.85 14.94 -3.56
N GLY A 87 18.70 15.55 -3.84
CA GLY A 87 18.33 15.95 -5.21
C GLY A 87 18.03 14.78 -6.15
N SER A 88 17.81 13.59 -5.57
CA SER A 88 17.41 12.37 -6.26
C SER A 88 15.87 12.23 -6.25
N PRO A 89 15.29 11.30 -7.03
CA PRO A 89 13.86 11.01 -6.97
C PRO A 89 13.46 10.18 -5.73
N LEU A 90 14.38 9.96 -4.77
CA LEU A 90 14.07 9.33 -3.48
C LEU A 90 13.28 10.31 -2.61
N VAL A 91 12.05 9.93 -2.26
CA VAL A 91 11.20 10.72 -1.36
C VAL A 91 11.33 10.18 0.05
N GLU A 92 11.73 11.01 1.00
CA GLU A 92 11.71 10.70 2.43
C GLU A 92 10.52 11.40 3.10
N THR A 93 9.71 10.62 3.81
CA THR A 93 8.62 11.08 4.68
C THR A 93 8.94 10.70 6.13
N GLU A 94 8.99 11.69 7.02
CA GLU A 94 9.38 11.55 8.42
C GLU A 94 8.16 11.68 9.34
N TYR A 95 8.00 10.75 10.28
CA TYR A 95 6.89 10.71 11.24
C TYR A 95 7.36 10.74 12.68
N ASP A 96 6.61 11.43 13.54
CA ASP A 96 6.75 11.32 14.99
C ASP A 96 5.92 10.14 15.53
N ALA A 97 6.59 9.18 16.18
CA ALA A 97 5.96 8.07 16.89
C ALA A 97 6.19 8.14 18.42
N GLY A 98 6.48 9.33 18.92
CA GLY A 98 6.73 9.69 20.32
C GLY A 98 8.15 9.37 20.77
N ARG A 99 8.41 8.09 21.09
CA ARG A 99 9.72 7.63 21.62
C ARG A 99 10.75 7.27 20.54
N TYR A 100 10.35 7.34 19.28
CA TYR A 100 11.17 7.09 18.10
C TYR A 100 10.54 7.82 16.91
N THR A 101 11.31 7.98 15.83
CA THR A 101 10.81 8.48 14.56
C THR A 101 10.75 7.35 13.54
N VAL A 102 9.84 7.48 12.59
CA VAL A 102 9.72 6.59 11.43
C VAL A 102 10.16 7.37 10.21
N HIS A 103 11.02 6.80 9.40
CA HIS A 103 11.46 7.36 8.13
C HIS A 103 11.01 6.40 7.03
N GLN A 104 10.06 6.83 6.21
CA GLN A 104 9.61 6.11 5.02
C GLN A 104 10.31 6.68 3.80
N PHE A 105 10.92 5.82 3.01
CA PHE A 105 11.60 6.17 1.77
C PHE A 105 10.90 5.51 0.60
N ASP A 106 10.48 6.29 -0.38
CA ASP A 106 9.84 5.81 -1.60
C ASP A 106 10.70 6.14 -2.82
N LEU A 107 10.96 5.12 -3.64
CA LEU A 107 11.74 5.25 -4.86
C LEU A 107 11.19 4.34 -5.94
N VAL A 108 11.09 4.84 -7.16
CA VAL A 108 10.89 4.01 -8.34
C VAL A 108 12.22 3.81 -9.05
N VAL A 109 12.58 2.56 -9.32
CA VAL A 109 13.76 2.17 -10.12
C VAL A 109 13.34 1.09 -11.11
N ASP A 110 13.61 1.28 -12.39
CA ASP A 110 13.34 0.31 -13.45
C ASP A 110 11.91 -0.28 -13.40
N GLY A 111 10.91 0.58 -13.20
CA GLY A 111 9.51 0.16 -13.10
C GLY A 111 9.11 -0.51 -11.77
N THR A 112 10.00 -0.59 -10.78
CA THR A 112 9.71 -1.13 -9.45
C THR A 112 9.53 -0.01 -8.44
N HIS A 113 8.40 0.04 -7.73
CA HIS A 113 8.21 0.93 -6.58
C HIS A 113 8.73 0.25 -5.32
N LEU A 114 9.77 0.82 -4.74
CA LEU A 114 10.39 0.40 -3.49
C LEU A 114 9.93 1.33 -2.36
N THR A 115 9.46 0.73 -1.27
CA THR A 115 9.26 1.44 0.00
C THR A 115 10.17 0.83 1.05
N HIS A 116 11.03 1.66 1.66
CA HIS A 116 11.90 1.30 2.77
C HIS A 116 11.47 2.04 4.03
N VAL A 117 11.49 1.35 5.18
CA VAL A 117 11.11 1.94 6.47
C VAL A 117 12.25 1.77 7.46
N GLU A 118 12.69 2.88 8.04
CA GLU A 118 13.71 2.92 9.09
C GLU A 118 13.10 3.46 10.39
N LEU A 119 13.39 2.79 11.52
CA LEU A 119 12.96 3.23 12.85
C LEU A 119 14.17 3.79 13.61
N ARG A 120 14.11 5.04 14.06
CA ARG A 120 15.24 5.71 14.75
C ARG A 120 14.88 6.12 16.17
N GLY A 121 15.77 5.88 17.13
CA GLY A 121 15.56 6.16 18.56
C GLY A 121 15.28 4.90 19.37
N ALA A 122 14.17 4.86 20.11
CA ALA A 122 13.79 3.72 20.95
C ALA A 122 12.51 3.00 20.44
N PRO A 123 12.54 2.33 19.28
CA PRO A 123 11.39 1.58 18.76
C PRO A 123 11.01 0.41 19.69
N PRO A 124 9.82 -0.21 19.51
CA PRO A 124 9.47 -1.44 20.18
C PRO A 124 10.51 -2.54 19.92
N ALA A 125 10.78 -3.37 20.93
CA ALA A 125 11.55 -4.59 20.71
C ALA A 125 10.74 -5.52 19.79
N ASN A 126 11.38 -6.12 18.80
CA ASN A 126 10.75 -6.99 17.78
C ASN A 126 9.64 -6.27 17.00
N ALA A 127 9.94 -5.08 16.49
CA ALA A 127 9.03 -4.38 15.59
C ALA A 127 8.95 -5.11 14.24
N ASP A 128 7.74 -5.50 13.83
CA ASP A 128 7.48 -6.09 12.52
C ASP A 128 6.82 -5.05 11.60
N LEU A 129 7.21 -5.05 10.33
CA LEU A 129 6.54 -4.25 9.32
C LEU A 129 5.31 -5.01 8.83
N VAL A 130 4.16 -4.35 8.86
CA VAL A 130 2.89 -4.88 8.34
C VAL A 130 2.44 -4.02 7.17
N ALA A 131 2.10 -4.65 6.05
CA ALA A 131 1.57 -3.96 4.89
C ALA A 131 0.19 -4.50 4.53
N THR A 132 -0.71 -3.59 4.10
CA THR A 132 -1.92 -3.93 3.37
C THR A 132 -1.80 -3.37 1.97
N CYS A 133 -1.83 -4.24 0.98
CA CYS A 133 -1.66 -3.90 -0.42
C CYS A 133 -2.91 -4.28 -1.22
N ALA A 134 -3.34 -3.41 -2.11
CA ALA A 134 -4.32 -3.70 -3.14
C ALA A 134 -3.71 -3.34 -4.49
N PHE A 135 -3.77 -4.28 -5.42
CA PHE A 135 -3.34 -4.10 -6.80
C PHE A 135 -4.56 -4.06 -7.71
N ALA A 136 -4.42 -3.39 -8.84
CA ALA A 136 -5.46 -3.32 -9.86
C ALA A 136 -4.84 -3.59 -11.25
N PRO A 137 -4.36 -4.82 -11.49
CA PRO A 137 -3.79 -5.20 -12.79
C PRO A 137 -4.83 -5.00 -13.90
N ASP A 138 -4.41 -4.57 -15.10
CA ASP A 138 -5.28 -4.15 -16.20
C ASP A 138 -6.30 -3.06 -15.81
N MET A 139 -6.04 -2.33 -14.73
CA MET A 139 -6.93 -1.32 -14.13
C MET A 139 -8.27 -1.86 -13.62
N VAL A 140 -8.40 -3.16 -13.36
CA VAL A 140 -9.64 -3.77 -12.83
C VAL A 140 -9.57 -4.06 -11.33
N GLU A 141 -10.70 -3.94 -10.63
CA GLU A 141 -10.81 -4.27 -9.20
C GLU A 141 -11.30 -5.70 -8.95
N GLY A 142 -11.90 -6.35 -9.95
CA GLY A 142 -12.54 -7.67 -9.82
C GLY A 142 -11.94 -8.69 -10.78
N ARG A 143 -12.16 -9.99 -10.50
CA ARG A 143 -11.57 -11.12 -11.24
C ARG A 143 -10.04 -11.11 -11.24
N VAL A 144 -9.47 -10.54 -10.18
CA VAL A 144 -8.04 -10.56 -9.91
C VAL A 144 -7.73 -11.85 -9.15
N GLY A 145 -6.73 -12.59 -9.62
CA GLY A 145 -6.21 -13.77 -8.93
C GLY A 145 -5.00 -13.40 -8.08
N ASN A 146 -4.70 -14.22 -7.07
CA ASN A 146 -3.46 -14.11 -6.31
C ASN A 146 -2.79 -15.48 -6.15
N LEU A 147 -1.45 -15.50 -6.26
CA LEU A 147 -0.61 -16.67 -6.03
C LEU A 147 0.47 -16.32 -5.01
N VAL A 148 0.88 -17.32 -4.23
CA VAL A 148 2.04 -17.22 -3.34
C VAL A 148 3.12 -18.13 -3.90
N HIS A 149 4.24 -17.53 -4.30
CA HIS A 149 5.43 -18.24 -4.72
C HIS A 149 6.30 -18.47 -3.49
N GLU A 150 6.21 -19.67 -2.92
CA GLU A 150 6.95 -20.06 -1.73
C GLU A 150 8.46 -20.01 -1.97
N ALA A 151 9.20 -19.40 -1.05
CA ALA A 151 10.67 -19.30 -1.09
C ALA A 151 11.28 -18.72 -2.39
N ALA A 152 10.50 -17.94 -3.16
CA ALA A 152 10.96 -17.31 -4.39
C ALA A 152 11.57 -15.91 -4.17
N GLY A 153 11.45 -15.37 -2.96
CA GLY A 153 11.86 -14.03 -2.59
C GLY A 153 13.17 -13.97 -1.80
N PRO A 154 13.59 -12.76 -1.39
CA PRO A 154 14.76 -12.58 -0.54
C PRO A 154 14.66 -13.38 0.78
N ASN A 155 15.79 -13.94 1.22
CA ASN A 155 15.91 -14.79 2.42
C ASN A 155 14.95 -16.00 2.44
N ASP A 156 14.75 -16.63 1.28
CA ASP A 156 13.81 -17.74 1.10
C ASP A 156 12.38 -17.38 1.55
N GLY A 157 12.03 -16.09 1.49
CA GLY A 157 10.70 -15.58 1.80
C GLY A 157 9.74 -15.73 0.62
N ASP A 158 8.45 -15.60 0.90
CA ASP A 158 7.43 -15.71 -0.14
C ASP A 158 7.38 -14.47 -1.04
N VAL A 159 6.89 -14.65 -2.27
CA VAL A 159 6.50 -13.57 -3.18
C VAL A 159 5.01 -13.69 -3.47
N VAL A 160 4.27 -12.59 -3.31
CA VAL A 160 2.86 -12.55 -3.69
C VAL A 160 2.75 -12.02 -5.11
N GLU A 161 2.14 -12.80 -5.98
CA GLU A 161 1.74 -12.37 -7.31
C GLU A 161 0.24 -12.05 -7.32
N VAL A 162 -0.12 -10.93 -7.93
CA VAL A 162 -1.51 -10.52 -8.15
C VAL A 162 -1.69 -10.23 -9.63
N TYR A 163 -2.65 -10.88 -10.28
CA TYR A 163 -2.72 -10.85 -11.74
C TYR A 163 -4.14 -10.74 -12.27
N HIS A 164 -4.25 -10.19 -13.48
CA HIS A 164 -5.45 -10.25 -14.29
C HIS A 164 -5.02 -10.36 -15.76
N ARG A 165 -5.51 -11.40 -16.44
CA ARG A 165 -5.35 -11.74 -17.88
C ARG A 165 -3.93 -11.60 -18.47
N GLN A 166 -3.40 -10.39 -18.55
CA GLN A 166 -2.11 -10.06 -19.16
C GLN A 166 -1.15 -9.37 -18.19
N GLU A 167 -1.65 -8.69 -17.16
CA GLU A 167 -0.84 -7.96 -16.20
C GLU A 167 -0.65 -8.75 -14.91
N HIS A 168 0.59 -8.76 -14.43
CA HIS A 168 1.04 -9.44 -13.22
C HIS A 168 1.84 -8.46 -12.36
N ASP A 169 1.37 -8.23 -11.14
CA ASP A 169 2.03 -7.44 -10.12
C ASP A 169 2.68 -8.36 -9.08
N PHE A 170 3.86 -8.00 -8.60
CA PHE A 170 4.59 -8.77 -7.59
C PHE A 170 4.87 -7.93 -6.35
N LEU A 171 4.75 -8.56 -5.17
CA LEU A 171 5.10 -8.00 -3.88
C LEU A 171 6.07 -8.93 -3.15
N ALA A 172 7.19 -8.38 -2.73
CA ALA A 172 8.19 -9.06 -1.92
C ALA A 172 8.76 -8.08 -0.87
N ALA A 173 9.42 -8.62 0.15
CA ALA A 173 10.15 -7.83 1.14
C ALA A 173 11.61 -8.25 1.20
N SER A 174 12.53 -7.30 1.38
CA SER A 174 13.98 -7.56 1.41
C SER A 174 14.42 -8.41 2.60
N ASN A 175 13.65 -8.41 3.69
CA ASN A 175 13.81 -9.27 4.86
C ASN A 175 12.97 -10.56 4.79
N GLY A 176 12.28 -10.80 3.67
CA GLY A 176 11.35 -11.92 3.48
C GLY A 176 9.94 -11.62 4.03
N LEU A 177 8.91 -12.10 3.32
CA LEU A 177 7.54 -12.08 3.83
C LEU A 177 7.35 -13.27 4.78
N SER A 178 7.07 -13.00 6.06
CA SER A 178 6.84 -14.03 7.07
C SER A 178 5.42 -14.59 7.07
N ALA A 179 4.46 -13.82 6.54
CA ALA A 179 3.09 -14.23 6.33
C ALA A 179 2.42 -13.36 5.25
N ALA A 180 1.69 -13.99 4.34
CA ALA A 180 0.85 -13.32 3.36
C ALA A 180 -0.56 -13.91 3.42
N HIS A 181 -1.57 -13.05 3.48
CA HIS A 181 -2.97 -13.46 3.56
C HIS A 181 -3.81 -12.67 2.57
N GLY A 182 -4.52 -13.39 1.70
CA GLY A 182 -5.60 -12.81 0.92
C GLY A 182 -6.68 -12.27 1.86
N ARG A 183 -7.11 -11.03 1.63
CA ARG A 183 -8.26 -10.45 2.31
C ARG A 183 -9.35 -10.19 1.29
N ARG A 184 -10.55 -10.67 1.57
CA ARG A 184 -11.74 -10.27 0.82
C ARG A 184 -11.87 -8.75 0.92
N GLN A 185 -12.05 -8.09 -0.22
CA GLN A 185 -12.30 -6.66 -0.22
C GLN A 185 -13.67 -6.38 0.41
N GLU A 186 -13.77 -5.28 1.18
CA GLU A 186 -15.00 -4.88 1.88
C GLU A 186 -16.20 -4.83 0.94
N THR A 187 -17.40 -5.26 1.30
CA THR A 187 -18.58 -5.07 0.43
C THR A 187 -18.91 -3.58 0.24
N ILE A 188 -19.73 -3.22 -0.75
CA ILE A 188 -20.18 -1.82 -0.90
C ILE A 188 -20.93 -1.36 0.36
N ALA A 189 -21.73 -2.22 0.99
CA ALA A 189 -22.43 -1.90 2.23
C ALA A 189 -21.47 -1.64 3.41
N GLU A 190 -20.45 -2.48 3.59
CA GLU A 190 -19.37 -2.26 4.56
C GLU A 190 -18.61 -0.94 4.27
N LEU A 191 -18.32 -0.69 3.00
CA LEU A 191 -17.72 0.56 2.53
C LEU A 191 -18.62 1.77 2.72
N LEU A 192 -19.92 1.62 2.93
CA LEU A 192 -20.82 2.74 3.24
C LEU A 192 -21.10 2.87 4.74
N GLY A 193 -20.65 1.90 5.55
CA GLY A 193 -20.93 1.85 6.99
C GLY A 193 -22.38 1.48 7.29
N GLU A 194 -23.04 0.76 6.38
CA GLU A 194 -24.44 0.34 6.52
C GLU A 194 -24.61 -0.98 7.30
N ASP A 195 -23.51 -1.58 7.77
CA ASP A 195 -23.51 -2.82 8.55
C ASP A 195 -23.03 -2.58 9.99
N ASP A 196 -23.98 -2.41 10.91
CA ASP A 196 -23.76 -2.29 12.37
C ASP A 196 -23.79 -3.68 13.07
N GLY A 197 -23.71 -4.78 12.32
CA GLY A 197 -23.88 -6.16 12.81
C GLY A 197 -22.60 -6.99 12.76
N GLY A 198 -21.93 -7.15 13.90
CA GLY A 198 -20.62 -7.83 13.97
C GLY A 198 -20.61 -9.32 13.62
N PHE A 199 -19.56 -9.75 12.91
CA PHE A 199 -18.81 -11.00 13.10
C PHE A 199 -17.44 -10.87 12.39
N PRO A 200 -16.32 -11.36 12.95
CA PRO A 200 -15.03 -11.32 12.27
C PRO A 200 -14.90 -12.48 11.27
N HIS A 201 -14.39 -12.21 10.05
CA HIS A 201 -13.97 -13.27 9.13
C HIS A 201 -12.45 -13.31 9.02
N ARG A 202 -11.85 -14.33 9.63
CA ARG A 202 -10.48 -14.78 9.36
C ARG A 202 -10.57 -15.80 8.21
N GLY A 203 -10.00 -15.44 7.06
CA GLY A 203 -9.66 -16.37 5.97
C GLY A 203 -10.74 -17.36 5.53
N GLU A 204 -11.65 -16.92 4.65
CA GLU A 204 -12.33 -17.84 3.73
C GLU A 204 -11.72 -17.59 2.35
N ILE A 205 -10.76 -18.44 1.99
CA ILE A 205 -10.50 -18.73 0.58
C ILE A 205 -11.75 -19.47 0.14
N ASP A 206 -12.49 -18.90 -0.80
CA ASP A 206 -13.68 -19.55 -1.36
C ASP A 206 -13.20 -20.79 -2.14
N GLU A 207 -13.19 -21.95 -1.47
CA GLU A 207 -13.09 -23.25 -2.11
C GLU A 207 -14.41 -23.54 -2.84
N ARG A 208 -14.68 -22.82 -3.95
CA ARG A 208 -15.63 -23.24 -4.99
C ARG A 208 -15.68 -22.30 -6.19
N GLU A 209 -14.95 -22.66 -7.24
CA GLU A 209 -15.47 -22.63 -8.62
C GLU A 209 -14.91 -23.84 -9.38
N ASP A 210 -15.37 -25.04 -9.00
CA ASP A 210 -15.49 -26.18 -9.91
C ASP A 210 -16.98 -26.32 -10.25
N SER A 211 -17.41 -25.74 -11.38
CA SER A 211 -18.55 -26.16 -12.21
C SER A 211 -18.60 -25.36 -13.51
#